data_AF-A0A941G678-F1
#
_entry.id   AF-A0A941G678-F1
#
_cell.length_a   1.000
_cell.length_b   1.000
_cell.length_c   1.000
_cell.angle_alpha   90.00
_cell.angle_beta   90.00
_cell.angle_gamma   90.00
#
_symmetry.space_group_name_H-M   'P 1'
#
loop_
_entity.id
_entity.type
_entity.pdbx_description
1 polymer ?
#
loop_
_entity_poly.entity_id
_entity_poly.type
_entity_poly.pdbx_seq_one_letter_code
_entity_poly.pdbx_strand_id
1 'polypeptide(L)'
;MKSLTATLWLCAGLAAAGAGAAQAQPAQYKRDLYGDWRVSYAAPTPKTSDQVAAELAQAKASGQYSFGQEDYPPAIAATGMPESRAQVEQELQQAQVAGQMASDQEDYPPPMMAHSGTADMQ
;
A
#
# COMPACT_ATOMS: atom_id res chain seq x y z
N MET A 1 -0.99 27.20 -65.30
CA MET A 1 -1.56 28.05 -64.23
C MET A 1 -2.82 27.39 -63.69
N LYS A 2 -2.75 26.80 -62.49
CA LYS A 2 -3.87 26.60 -61.56
C LYS A 2 -3.25 26.26 -60.20
N SER A 3 -3.28 27.26 -59.33
CA SER A 3 -2.86 27.24 -57.95
C SER A 3 -3.70 26.25 -57.16
N LEU A 4 -3.09 25.33 -56.41
CA LEU A 4 -3.74 24.63 -55.32
C LEU A 4 -2.84 24.68 -54.10
N THR A 5 -2.91 25.85 -53.48
CA THR A 5 -2.66 26.11 -52.07
C THR A 5 -3.44 25.09 -51.23
N ALA A 6 -2.75 24.09 -50.69
CA ALA A 6 -3.33 23.16 -49.73
C ALA A 6 -2.59 23.32 -48.40
N THR A 7 -3.10 24.28 -47.63
CA THR A 7 -3.12 24.39 -46.16
C THR A 7 -2.39 23.27 -45.43
N LEU A 8 -1.08 23.47 -45.21
CA LEU A 8 -0.33 22.70 -44.22
C LEU A 8 -0.89 23.03 -42.85
N TRP A 9 -1.61 22.04 -42.31
CA TRP A 9 -2.05 21.86 -40.94
C TRP A 9 -1.30 22.70 -39.92
N LEU A 10 -1.94 23.79 -39.53
CA LEU A 10 -1.73 24.47 -38.25
C LEU A 10 -2.24 23.52 -37.15
N CYS A 11 -1.45 22.51 -36.80
CA CYS A 11 -1.62 21.77 -35.55
C CYS A 11 -1.28 22.74 -34.42
N ALA A 12 -2.27 23.57 -34.07
CA ALA A 12 -2.25 24.41 -32.90
C ALA A 12 -2.01 23.52 -31.67
N GLY A 13 -0.96 23.88 -30.93
CA GLY A 13 -0.61 23.25 -29.68
C GLY A 13 -1.78 23.34 -28.70
N LEU A 14 -2.28 22.17 -28.31
CA LEU A 14 -3.07 21.99 -27.11
C LEU A 14 -2.26 21.13 -26.14
N ALA A 15 -1.12 21.66 -25.70
CA ALA A 15 -0.39 21.08 -24.58
C ALA A 15 -1.01 21.66 -23.30
N ALA A 16 -1.86 20.85 -22.67
CA ALA A 16 -2.44 21.13 -21.38
C ALA A 16 -1.34 21.53 -20.37
N ALA A 17 -1.54 22.64 -19.69
CA ALA A 17 -0.82 22.98 -18.48
C ALA A 17 -1.22 21.96 -17.39
N GLY A 18 -0.47 20.87 -17.32
CA GLY A 18 -0.53 19.86 -16.28
C GLY A 18 0.89 19.32 -16.11
N ALA A 19 1.38 19.36 -14.87
CA ALA A 19 2.70 18.94 -14.40
C ALA A 19 3.50 18.03 -15.37
N GLY A 20 4.59 18.58 -15.92
CA GLY A 20 5.73 17.87 -16.50
C GLY A 20 5.43 16.58 -17.26
N ALA A 21 5.13 16.69 -18.55
CA ALA A 21 5.36 15.56 -19.46
C ALA A 21 6.86 15.24 -19.41
N ALA A 22 7.24 14.21 -18.65
CA ALA A 22 8.61 13.74 -18.58
C ALA A 22 8.99 13.23 -19.98
N GLN A 23 9.82 13.99 -20.69
CA GLN A 23 10.46 13.51 -21.91
C GLN A 23 11.24 12.24 -21.55
N ALA A 24 10.76 11.08 -21.99
CA ALA A 24 11.39 9.80 -21.69
C ALA A 24 12.83 9.81 -22.24
N GLN A 25 13.81 9.86 -21.34
CA GLN A 25 15.21 9.77 -21.72
C GLN A 25 15.54 8.32 -22.07
N PRO A 26 16.30 8.07 -23.15
CA PRO A 26 16.56 6.72 -23.61
C PRO A 26 17.39 5.94 -22.58
N ALA A 27 17.07 4.65 -22.43
CA ALA A 27 17.82 3.75 -21.58
C ALA A 27 19.30 3.70 -22.02
N GLN A 28 20.22 3.81 -21.06
CA GLN A 28 21.65 3.68 -21.32
C GLN A 28 22.12 2.25 -21.06
N TYR A 29 22.69 1.64 -22.09
CA TYR A 29 23.24 0.29 -22.07
C TYR A 29 24.75 0.34 -21.96
N LYS A 30 25.31 -0.31 -20.95
CA LYS A 30 26.76 -0.39 -20.76
C LYS A 30 27.16 -1.78 -20.29
N ARG A 31 28.23 -2.33 -20.88
CA ARG A 31 28.83 -3.57 -20.42
C ARG A 31 29.75 -3.29 -19.22
N ASP A 32 29.62 -4.06 -18.15
CA ASP A 32 30.46 -3.90 -16.97
C ASP A 32 31.82 -4.60 -17.10
N LEU A 33 32.63 -4.53 -16.04
CA LEU A 33 33.97 -5.11 -15.99
C LEU A 33 34.00 -6.64 -16.16
N TYR A 34 32.90 -7.32 -15.82
CA TYR A 34 32.76 -8.77 -15.90
C TYR A 34 32.03 -9.23 -17.16
N GLY A 35 31.60 -8.28 -18.00
CA GLY A 35 30.94 -8.55 -19.28
C GLY A 35 29.41 -8.59 -19.20
N ASP A 36 28.82 -8.30 -18.05
CA ASP A 36 27.37 -8.26 -17.89
C ASP A 36 26.77 -6.96 -18.45
N TRP A 37 25.55 -7.05 -18.99
CA TRP A 37 24.84 -5.91 -19.57
C TRP A 37 24.05 -5.17 -18.49
N ARG A 38 24.42 -3.92 -18.23
CA ARG A 38 23.67 -3.05 -17.33
C ARG A 38 22.84 -2.03 -18.11
N VAL A 39 21.58 -1.93 -17.72
CA VAL A 39 20.65 -0.91 -18.20
C VAL A 39 20.45 0.11 -17.10
N SER A 40 20.60 1.39 -17.43
CA SER A 40 20.33 2.50 -16.52
C SER A 40 19.33 3.46 -17.14
N TYR A 41 18.46 4.00 -16.29
CA TYR A 41 17.46 5.00 -16.65
C TYR A 41 17.84 6.31 -15.98
N ALA A 42 17.71 7.42 -16.71
CA ALA A 42 17.85 8.72 -16.10
C ALA A 42 16.74 8.91 -15.07
N ALA A 43 17.12 9.33 -13.86
CA ALA A 43 16.16 9.61 -12.81
C ALA A 43 15.33 10.84 -13.23
N PRO A 44 13.99 10.80 -13.06
CA PRO A 44 13.18 11.99 -13.25
C PRO A 44 13.55 13.04 -12.21
N THR A 45 13.29 14.31 -12.52
CA THR A 45 13.46 15.41 -11.55
C THR A 45 12.64 15.12 -10.29
N PRO A 46 13.25 15.09 -9.09
CA PRO A 46 12.54 14.78 -7.87
C PRO A 46 11.53 15.90 -7.55
N LYS A 47 10.33 15.51 -7.14
CA LYS A 47 9.32 16.46 -6.65
C LYS A 47 9.67 16.88 -5.22
N THR A 48 9.41 18.14 -4.91
CA THR A 48 9.49 18.65 -3.52
C THR A 48 8.27 18.20 -2.71
N SER A 49 8.40 18.15 -1.39
CA SER A 49 7.28 17.82 -0.49
C SER A 49 6.08 18.75 -0.70
N ASP A 50 6.32 20.04 -0.95
CA ASP A 50 5.25 21.02 -1.22
C ASP A 50 4.50 20.71 -2.52
N GLN A 51 5.22 20.31 -3.57
CA GLN A 51 4.60 19.91 -4.84
C GLN A 51 3.74 18.65 -4.66
N VAL A 52 4.23 17.65 -3.92
CA VAL A 52 3.46 16.44 -3.62
C VAL A 52 2.20 16.77 -2.82
N ALA A 53 2.29 17.67 -1.83
CA ALA A 53 1.15 18.10 -1.04
C ALA A 53 0.10 18.84 -1.88
N ALA A 54 0.53 19.72 -2.78
CA ALA A 54 -0.36 20.43 -3.70
C ALA A 54 -1.09 19.49 -4.66
N GLU A 55 -0.38 18.51 -5.25
CA GLU A 55 -0.98 17.50 -6.13
C GLU A 55 -1.99 16.62 -5.38
N LEU A 56 -1.68 16.24 -4.15
CA LEU A 56 -2.59 15.47 -3.31
C LEU A 56 -3.87 16.27 -2.98
N ALA A 57 -3.74 17.56 -2.67
CA ALA A 57 -4.88 18.43 -2.43
C ALA A 57 -5.75 18.59 -3.69
N GLN A 58 -5.13 18.74 -4.85
CA GLN A 58 -5.83 18.79 -6.13
C GLN A 58 -6.56 17.48 -6.45
N ALA A 59 -5.91 16.32 -6.24
CA ALA A 59 -6.50 15.00 -6.47
C ALA A 59 -7.71 14.74 -5.56
N LYS A 60 -7.67 15.23 -4.31
CA LYS A 60 -8.81 15.22 -3.40
C LYS A 60 -9.95 16.11 -3.88
N ALA A 61 -9.66 17.35 -4.27
CA ALA A 61 -10.68 18.31 -4.71
C ALA A 61 -11.38 17.88 -6.02
N SER A 62 -10.65 17.20 -6.89
CA SER A 62 -11.14 16.72 -8.18
C SER A 62 -11.81 15.35 -8.11
N GLY A 63 -11.79 14.69 -6.95
CA GLY A 63 -12.37 13.36 -6.76
C GLY A 63 -11.57 12.22 -7.41
N GLN A 64 -10.35 12.48 -7.88
CA GLN A 64 -9.42 11.43 -8.34
C GLN A 64 -8.85 10.59 -7.18
N TYR A 65 -8.96 11.06 -5.94
CA TYR A 65 -8.49 10.39 -4.74
C TYR A 65 -9.66 10.16 -3.77
N SER A 66 -10.01 8.89 -3.51
CA SER A 66 -11.05 8.48 -2.54
C SER A 66 -10.44 7.63 -1.42
N PHE A 67 -10.99 7.75 -0.21
CA PHE A 67 -10.60 6.99 0.98
C PHE A 67 -11.78 6.15 1.47
N GLY A 68 -11.53 4.92 1.93
CA GLY A 68 -12.55 4.10 2.59
C GLY A 68 -13.60 3.48 1.68
N GLN A 69 -13.28 3.24 0.40
CA GLN A 69 -14.18 2.50 -0.51
C GLN A 69 -14.26 0.99 -0.21
N GLU A 70 -13.43 0.50 0.70
CA GLU A 70 -13.54 -0.85 1.24
C GLU A 70 -14.13 -0.74 2.64
N ASP A 71 -15.39 -1.18 2.79
CA ASP A 71 -15.93 -1.57 4.08
C ASP A 71 -15.06 -2.73 4.60
N TYR A 72 -14.00 -2.40 5.35
CA TYR A 72 -13.11 -3.39 5.93
C TYR A 72 -13.19 -3.36 7.47
N PRO A 73 -13.54 -4.48 8.11
CA PRO A 73 -13.90 -5.77 7.51
C PRO A 73 -15.27 -5.72 6.81
N PRO A 74 -15.53 -6.59 5.80
CA PRO A 74 -16.86 -6.69 5.21
C PRO A 74 -17.88 -6.98 6.31
N ALA A 75 -19.08 -6.39 6.19
CA ALA A 75 -20.18 -6.69 7.10
C ALA A 75 -20.46 -8.21 7.07
N ILE A 76 -19.98 -8.90 8.11
CA ILE A 76 -20.23 -10.32 8.28
C ILE A 76 -21.70 -10.41 8.66
N ALA A 77 -22.54 -10.93 7.76
CA ALA A 77 -23.88 -11.33 8.15
C ALA A 77 -23.69 -12.37 9.27
N ALA A 78 -24.01 -12.01 10.51
CA ALA A 78 -23.99 -12.93 11.62
C ALA A 78 -25.04 -14.01 11.32
N THR A 79 -24.61 -15.11 10.71
CA THR A 79 -25.47 -16.21 10.23
C THR A 79 -25.90 -17.16 11.35
N GLY A 80 -25.66 -16.79 12.62
CA GLY A 80 -26.05 -17.56 13.79
C GLY A 80 -26.34 -16.67 14.99
N MET A 81 -27.12 -17.20 15.93
CA MET A 81 -27.19 -16.63 17.27
C MET A 81 -25.80 -16.77 17.91
N PRO A 82 -25.25 -15.72 18.56
CA PRO A 82 -23.99 -15.87 19.27
C PRO A 82 -24.18 -16.88 20.41
N GLU A 83 -23.23 -17.79 20.56
CA GLU A 83 -23.25 -18.75 21.67
C GLU A 83 -23.19 -17.99 22.99
N SER A 84 -24.04 -18.39 23.93
CA SER A 84 -24.00 -17.80 25.26
C SER A 84 -22.74 -18.30 25.99
N ARG A 85 -22.19 -17.48 26.88
CA ARG A 85 -21.05 -17.86 27.72
C ARG A 85 -21.27 -19.21 28.44
N ALA A 86 -22.49 -19.44 28.93
CA ALA A 86 -22.85 -20.69 29.61
C ALA A 86 -22.76 -21.91 28.68
N GLN A 87 -23.05 -21.73 27.38
CA GLN A 87 -23.00 -22.77 26.36
C GLN A 87 -21.56 -23.17 26.05
N VAL A 88 -20.69 -22.17 25.88
CA VAL A 88 -19.25 -22.36 25.70
C VAL A 88 -18.61 -23.08 26.90
N GLU A 89 -19.01 -22.72 28.13
CA GLU A 89 -18.54 -23.38 29.36
C GLU A 89 -18.96 -24.86 29.43
N GLN A 90 -20.19 -25.18 28.98
CA GLN A 90 -20.67 -26.57 28.91
C GLN A 90 -19.91 -27.40 27.88
N GLU A 91 -19.68 -26.87 26.68
CA GLU A 91 -18.93 -27.55 25.62
C GLU A 91 -17.46 -27.76 26.02
N LEU A 92 -16.85 -26.77 26.68
CA LEU A 92 -15.50 -26.90 27.23
C LEU A 92 -15.42 -28.03 28.26
N GLN A 93 -16.40 -28.12 29.17
CA GLN A 93 -16.45 -29.19 30.18
C GLN A 93 -16.62 -30.56 29.51
N GLN A 94 -17.45 -30.64 28.48
CA GLN A 94 -17.67 -31.86 27.70
C GLN A 94 -16.40 -32.31 26.95
N ALA A 95 -15.69 -31.38 26.32
CA ALA A 95 -14.43 -31.65 25.61
C ALA A 95 -13.32 -32.10 26.58
N GLN A 96 -13.26 -31.52 27.77
CA GLN A 96 -12.35 -31.94 28.86
C GLN A 96 -12.61 -33.39 29.28
N VAL A 97 -13.88 -33.75 29.53
CA VAL A 97 -14.26 -35.12 29.93
C VAL A 97 -14.05 -36.11 28.78
N ALA A 98 -14.26 -35.67 27.54
CA ALA A 98 -14.03 -36.48 26.35
C ALA A 98 -12.54 -36.65 25.99
N GLY A 99 -11.62 -36.01 26.73
CA GLY A 99 -10.18 -36.07 26.47
C GLY A 99 -9.75 -35.40 25.16
N GLN A 100 -10.55 -34.46 24.65
CA GLN A 100 -10.31 -33.76 23.37
C GLN A 100 -9.47 -32.48 23.54
N MET A 101 -9.07 -32.15 24.78
CA MET A 101 -8.22 -31.01 25.07
C MET A 101 -6.78 -31.31 24.64
N ALA A 102 -6.22 -30.49 23.74
CA ALA A 102 -4.79 -30.53 23.45
C ALA A 102 -4.01 -30.15 24.73
N SER A 103 -3.16 -31.05 25.22
CA SER A 103 -2.40 -30.91 26.47
C SER A 103 -1.24 -29.92 26.37
N ASP A 104 -1.01 -29.32 25.21
CA ASP A 104 0.20 -28.56 24.91
C ASP A 104 0.04 -27.07 25.24
N GLN A 105 -0.67 -26.76 26.33
CA GLN A 105 -0.82 -25.40 26.82
C GLN A 105 0.50 -24.94 27.47
N GLU A 106 1.36 -24.32 26.67
CA GLU A 106 2.29 -23.34 27.22
C GLU A 106 1.46 -22.25 27.92
N ASP A 107 1.79 -21.96 29.17
CA ASP A 107 1.09 -21.00 30.02
C ASP A 107 1.06 -19.62 29.33
N TYR A 108 -0.13 -19.11 29.00
CA TYR A 108 -0.31 -17.80 28.36
C TYR A 108 -1.26 -16.91 29.18
N PRO A 109 -0.90 -15.65 29.45
CA PRO A 109 0.32 -14.97 28.99
C PRO A 109 1.58 -15.47 29.73
N PRO A 110 2.75 -15.47 29.08
CA PRO A 110 4.00 -15.83 29.76
C PRO A 110 4.18 -14.94 31.00
N PRO A 111 4.74 -15.46 32.11
CA PRO A 111 5.06 -14.63 33.26
C PRO A 111 5.91 -13.45 32.79
N MET A 112 5.51 -12.22 33.14
CA MET A 112 6.26 -11.03 32.75
C MET A 112 7.69 -11.21 33.25
N MET A 113 8.65 -11.38 32.33
CA MET A 113 10.06 -11.34 32.70
C MET A 113 10.25 -9.99 33.37
N ALA A 114 10.52 -10.00 34.67
CA ALA A 114 10.96 -8.82 35.37
C ALA A 114 12.19 -8.32 34.60
N HIS A 115 12.03 -7.24 33.86
CA HIS A 115 13.11 -6.47 33.27
C HIS A 115 13.93 -5.88 34.43
N SER A 116 14.75 -6.75 35.03
CA SER A 116 15.74 -6.42 36.04
C SER A 116 17.06 -6.19 35.31
N GLY A 117 17.44 -4.92 35.15
CA GLY A 117 18.65 -4.55 34.45
C GLY A 117 18.93 -3.05 34.46
N THR A 118 19.18 -2.53 35.66
CA THR A 118 19.99 -1.33 35.95
C THR A 118 19.58 -0.01 35.30
N ALA A 119 18.63 0.66 35.95
CA ALA A 119 18.82 2.06 36.26
C ALA A 119 20.00 2.19 37.25
N ASP A 120 21.23 2.13 36.74
CA ASP A 120 22.36 2.85 37.35
C ASP A 120 22.11 4.32 36.95
N MET A 121 21.46 5.11 37.81
CA MET A 121 22.08 5.86 38.89
C MET A 121 23.21 6.77 38.36
N GLN A 122 22.80 8.02 38.13
CA GLN A 122 23.49 9.28 38.47
C GLN A 122 24.86 9.59 37.86
#